data_AF-A0A9E5Y6Q1-F1
#
_entry.id   AF-A0A9E5Y6Q1-F1
#
_cell.length_a   1.000
_cell.length_b   1.000
_cell.length_c   1.000
_cell.angle_alpha   90.00
_cell.angle_beta   90.00
_cell.angle_gamma   90.00
#
_symmetry.space_group_name_H-M   'P 1'
#
loop_
_entity.id
_entity.type
_entity.pdbx_description
1 polymer ?
#
loop_
_entity_poly.entity_id
_entity_poly.type
_entity_poly.pdbx_seq_one_letter_code
_entity_poly.pdbx_strand_id
1 'polypeptide(L)'
;MVQEQKNVSVKLKLSQAIRSFSIDKQDLRKLCNILQERSTAAGVIELEKYKKGGGQSEEGYEKDKKLMEEAFELKITISGSNGAELYGTIDEVFDSPNFPDKINSFYVNSESTLRGVYNWYPRNSFDLLLDFTKLKVFDFSLMPSQFTPNNSTFRVQGYEATWANGVFHEITNFINEKKAILSLVHNHSIYDILVWILGLPLAFWACGKTSKLIESFSVFNVFIRNAIYVYIFFAMLLIFRILFHYLRWITPLVEFKYKNSKVILHRCIFGAILLAVLSSVVYDILKALFGH
;
A
#
# COMPACT_ATOMS: atom_id res chain seq x y z
N MET A 1 -23.31 5.93 53.12
CA MET A 1 -22.77 6.66 51.95
C MET A 1 -22.12 5.64 51.03
N VAL A 2 -22.82 5.24 49.97
CA VAL A 2 -22.25 4.36 48.93
C VAL A 2 -21.44 5.27 48.01
N GLN A 3 -20.11 5.11 48.00
CA GLN A 3 -19.26 5.83 47.05
C GLN A 3 -19.60 5.33 45.65
N GLU A 4 -20.24 6.19 44.85
CA GLU A 4 -20.47 5.97 43.43
C GLU A 4 -19.10 5.86 42.75
N GLN A 5 -18.67 4.63 42.43
CA GLN A 5 -17.45 4.41 41.66
C GLN A 5 -17.67 5.05 40.29
N LYS A 6 -17.04 6.20 40.09
CA LYS A 6 -17.01 6.91 38.81
C LYS A 6 -16.31 6.01 37.80
N ASN A 7 -17.09 5.27 37.02
CA ASN A 7 -16.57 4.40 35.96
C ASN A 7 -15.78 5.26 34.96
N VAL A 8 -14.45 5.22 35.08
CA VAL A 8 -13.55 5.86 34.12
C VAL A 8 -13.65 5.05 32.83
N SER A 9 -14.42 5.54 31.87
CA SER A 9 -14.50 4.95 30.55
C SER A 9 -13.17 5.11 29.82
N VAL A 10 -12.42 4.02 29.66
CA VAL A 10 -11.16 4.00 28.92
C VAL A 10 -11.46 3.95 27.41
N LYS A 11 -10.96 4.92 26.64
CA LYS A 11 -11.08 4.92 25.17
C LYS A 11 -10.05 3.97 24.57
N LEU A 12 -10.51 2.90 23.91
CA LEU A 12 -9.65 1.99 23.16
C LEU A 12 -9.20 2.66 21.86
N LYS A 13 -7.91 2.52 21.52
CA LYS A 13 -7.32 3.02 20.27
C LYS A 13 -6.48 1.93 19.64
N LEU A 14 -6.84 1.53 18.43
CA LEU A 14 -6.15 0.52 17.63
C LEU A 14 -5.67 1.18 16.34
N SER A 15 -4.45 0.87 15.90
CA SER A 15 -3.92 1.37 14.64
C SER A 15 -2.97 0.37 14.02
N GLN A 16 -2.98 0.31 12.69
CA GLN A 16 -2.08 -0.54 11.93
C GLN A 16 -1.68 0.12 10.61
N ALA A 17 -0.40 0.01 10.28
CA ALA A 17 0.12 0.35 8.97
C ALA A 17 -0.19 -0.78 7.98
N ILE A 18 -0.62 -0.41 6.77
CA ILE A 18 -1.05 -1.35 5.74
C ILE A 18 0.17 -1.75 4.92
N ARG A 19 0.78 -2.89 5.23
CA ARG A 19 2.06 -3.29 4.64
C ARG A 19 1.97 -3.79 3.20
N SER A 20 0.83 -4.26 2.73
CA SER A 20 0.68 -4.71 1.35
C SER A 20 -0.79 -4.86 1.02
N PHE A 21 -1.22 -4.33 -0.11
CA PHE A 21 -2.63 -4.32 -0.46
C PHE A 21 -2.81 -4.15 -1.98
N SER A 22 -3.69 -4.91 -2.61
CA SER A 22 -3.89 -4.85 -4.06
C SER A 22 -5.34 -5.10 -4.43
N ILE A 23 -6.04 -4.03 -4.79
CA ILE A 23 -7.50 -4.01 -4.98
C ILE A 23 -7.88 -3.30 -6.27
N ASP A 24 -9.06 -3.60 -6.80
CA ASP A 24 -9.68 -2.86 -7.89
C ASP A 24 -10.83 -1.96 -7.38
N LYS A 25 -11.57 -1.35 -8.31
CA LYS A 25 -12.72 -0.49 -8.02
C LYS A 25 -13.82 -1.22 -7.25
N GLN A 26 -14.11 -2.48 -7.58
CA GLN A 26 -15.19 -3.24 -6.96
C GLN A 26 -14.81 -3.64 -5.53
N ASP A 27 -13.57 -4.07 -5.34
CA ASP A 27 -13.00 -4.36 -4.02
C ASP A 27 -13.02 -3.11 -3.13
N LEU A 28 -12.66 -1.94 -3.65
CA LEU A 28 -12.72 -0.69 -2.89
C LEU A 28 -14.16 -0.33 -2.48
N ARG A 29 -15.14 -0.50 -3.38
CA ARG A 29 -16.57 -0.30 -3.04
C ARG A 29 -17.02 -1.29 -1.97
N LYS A 30 -16.63 -2.57 -2.06
CA LYS A 30 -16.91 -3.58 -1.05
C LYS A 30 -16.35 -3.20 0.32
N LEU A 31 -15.12 -2.69 0.38
CA LEU A 31 -14.53 -2.18 1.62
C LEU A 31 -15.34 -1.00 2.18
N CYS A 32 -15.76 -0.06 1.33
CA CYS A 32 -16.59 1.07 1.76
C CYS A 32 -17.93 0.61 2.33
N ASN A 33 -18.56 -0.40 1.74
CA ASN A 33 -19.83 -0.95 2.25
C ASN A 33 -19.66 -1.59 3.64
N ILE A 34 -18.57 -2.32 3.87
CA ILE A 34 -18.23 -2.87 5.20
C ILE A 34 -18.07 -1.72 6.20
N LEU A 35 -17.32 -0.67 5.82
CA LEU A 35 -17.13 0.50 6.68
C LEU A 35 -18.43 1.25 6.95
N GLN A 36 -19.32 1.35 5.95
CA GLN A 36 -20.64 1.99 6.10
C GLN A 36 -21.50 1.23 7.09
N GLU A 37 -21.57 -0.10 7.00
CA GLU A 37 -22.29 -0.94 7.97
C GLU A 37 -21.77 -0.69 9.40
N ARG A 38 -20.45 -0.61 9.57
CA ARG A 38 -19.82 -0.35 10.88
C ARG A 38 -20.05 1.07 11.38
N SER A 39 -20.11 2.05 10.48
CA SER A 39 -20.48 3.44 10.78
C SER A 39 -21.94 3.54 11.26
N THR A 40 -22.87 2.90 10.55
CA THR A 40 -24.28 2.83 10.93
C THR A 40 -24.46 2.14 12.28
N ALA A 41 -23.74 1.04 12.54
CA ALA A 41 -23.75 0.39 13.85
C ALA A 41 -23.24 1.30 14.98
N ALA A 42 -22.21 2.13 14.72
CA ALA A 42 -21.77 3.14 15.67
C ALA A 42 -22.85 4.20 15.92
N GLY A 43 -23.59 4.60 14.88
CA GLY A 43 -24.71 5.53 14.98
C GLY A 43 -25.84 5.03 15.87
N VAL A 44 -26.21 3.75 15.74
CA VAL A 44 -27.21 3.12 16.62
C VAL A 44 -26.76 3.18 18.10
N ILE A 45 -25.51 2.82 18.39
CA ILE A 45 -24.95 2.89 19.75
C ILE A 45 -24.95 4.32 20.30
N GLU A 46 -24.71 5.31 19.44
CA GLU A 46 -24.67 6.71 19.82
C GLU A 46 -26.10 7.25 20.09
N LEU A 47 -27.07 6.89 19.25
CA LEU A 47 -28.48 7.27 19.39
C LEU A 47 -29.12 6.68 20.66
N GLU A 48 -28.78 5.44 21.04
CA GLU A 48 -29.23 4.83 22.30
C GLU A 48 -28.80 5.63 23.54
N LYS A 49 -27.70 6.37 23.43
CA LYS A 49 -27.13 7.19 24.52
C LYS A 49 -27.44 8.66 24.38
N TYR A 50 -28.04 9.07 23.27
CA TYR A 50 -28.47 10.43 23.03
C TYR A 50 -29.64 10.78 23.97
N LYS A 51 -29.51 11.89 24.69
CA LYS A 51 -30.50 12.33 25.68
C LYS A 51 -31.10 13.65 25.25
N LYS A 52 -32.42 13.74 25.35
CA LYS A 52 -33.17 14.98 25.12
C LYS A 52 -32.64 16.09 26.01
N GLY A 53 -32.29 17.23 25.40
CA GLY A 53 -31.83 18.41 26.13
C GLY A 53 -32.94 18.97 27.03
N GLY A 54 -32.56 19.50 28.20
CA GLY A 54 -33.51 20.18 29.08
C GLY A 54 -34.12 21.41 28.38
N GLY A 55 -35.39 21.33 27.98
CA GLY A 55 -36.10 22.38 27.26
C GLY A 55 -36.27 22.15 25.75
N GLN A 56 -35.73 21.06 25.19
CA GLN A 56 -35.98 20.69 23.80
C GLN A 56 -37.43 20.21 23.63
N SER A 57 -38.10 20.61 22.54
CA SER A 57 -39.40 20.03 22.17
C SER A 57 -39.25 18.56 21.75
N GLU A 58 -40.33 17.78 21.78
CA GLU A 58 -40.28 16.39 21.28
C GLU A 58 -39.96 16.34 19.79
N GLU A 59 -40.58 17.23 19.01
CA GLU A 59 -40.30 17.36 17.58
C GLU A 59 -38.84 17.73 17.29
N GLY A 60 -38.26 18.62 18.09
CA GLY A 60 -36.85 18.97 17.96
C GLY A 60 -35.92 17.80 18.28
N TYR A 61 -36.27 16.99 19.28
CA TYR A 61 -35.49 15.82 19.67
C TYR A 61 -35.48 14.74 18.58
N GLU A 62 -36.63 14.43 17.99
CA GLU A 62 -36.74 13.46 16.90
C GLU A 62 -36.08 13.95 15.62
N LYS A 63 -36.15 15.26 15.33
CA LYS A 63 -35.40 15.86 14.22
C LYS A 63 -33.90 15.72 14.40
N ASP A 64 -33.37 15.97 15.60
CA ASP A 64 -31.94 15.86 15.88
C ASP A 64 -31.44 14.42 15.78
N LYS A 65 -32.23 13.45 16.28
CA LYS A 65 -31.91 12.02 16.09
C LYS A 65 -31.79 11.65 14.61
N LYS A 66 -32.75 12.09 13.80
CA LYS A 66 -32.75 11.79 12.36
C LYS A 66 -31.53 12.40 11.66
N LEU A 67 -31.22 13.66 11.95
CA LEU A 67 -30.03 14.33 11.43
C LEU A 67 -28.75 13.60 11.85
N MET A 68 -28.70 13.14 13.09
CA MET A 68 -27.58 12.39 13.63
C MET A 68 -27.43 11.02 12.97
N GLU A 69 -28.53 10.31 12.71
CA GLU A 69 -28.53 9.06 11.95
C GLU A 69 -27.98 9.25 10.53
N GLU A 70 -28.47 10.27 9.82
CA GLU A 70 -28.01 10.65 8.48
C GLU A 70 -26.52 11.05 8.49
N ALA A 71 -26.01 11.61 9.59
CA ALA A 71 -24.62 12.02 9.73
C ALA A 71 -23.61 10.85 9.80
N PHE A 72 -24.06 9.62 10.08
CA PHE A 72 -23.23 8.41 10.03
C PHE A 72 -23.09 7.83 8.61
N GLU A 73 -23.73 8.45 7.61
CA GLU A 73 -23.43 8.20 6.21
C GLU A 73 -21.99 8.64 5.88
N LEU A 74 -21.19 7.71 5.37
CA LEU A 74 -19.79 7.96 5.06
C LEU A 74 -19.66 8.83 3.81
N LYS A 75 -18.85 9.87 3.93
CA LYS A 75 -18.29 10.58 2.79
C LYS A 75 -16.86 10.10 2.56
N ILE A 76 -16.54 9.78 1.31
CA ILE A 76 -15.22 9.31 0.90
C ILE A 76 -14.55 10.34 0.00
N THR A 77 -13.22 10.37 0.02
CA THR A 77 -12.40 11.21 -0.86
C THR A 77 -11.49 10.33 -1.70
N ILE A 78 -11.52 10.52 -3.02
CA ILE A 78 -10.62 9.86 -3.97
C ILE A 78 -9.85 10.93 -4.73
N SER A 79 -8.53 10.87 -4.67
CA SER A 79 -7.65 11.75 -5.46
C SER A 79 -7.02 10.96 -6.60
N GLY A 80 -7.27 11.40 -7.84
CA GLY A 80 -6.74 10.82 -9.07
C GLY A 80 -5.36 11.37 -9.44
N SER A 81 -4.61 10.60 -10.24
CA SER A 81 -3.29 11.03 -10.74
C SER A 81 -3.30 12.22 -11.70
N ASN A 82 -4.47 12.56 -12.24
CA ASN A 82 -4.72 13.72 -13.10
C ASN A 82 -5.09 14.99 -12.30
N GLY A 83 -5.06 14.94 -10.96
CA GLY A 83 -5.51 16.04 -10.10
C GLY A 83 -7.02 16.09 -9.92
N ALA A 84 -7.80 15.16 -10.49
CA ALA A 84 -9.22 15.07 -10.21
C ALA A 84 -9.42 14.61 -8.75
N GLU A 85 -10.37 15.23 -8.07
CA GLU A 85 -10.76 14.86 -6.72
C GLU A 85 -12.27 14.61 -6.70
N LEU A 86 -12.68 13.47 -6.16
CA LEU A 86 -14.07 13.12 -5.97
C LEU A 86 -14.34 13.02 -4.48
N TYR A 87 -15.36 13.74 -4.03
CA TYR A 87 -15.85 13.76 -2.65
C TYR A 87 -17.36 13.59 -2.65
N GLY A 88 -17.88 12.67 -1.84
CA GLY A 88 -19.31 12.39 -1.77
C GLY A 88 -19.62 11.09 -1.06
N THR A 89 -20.87 10.64 -1.17
CA THR A 89 -21.27 9.30 -0.73
C THR A 89 -20.56 8.21 -1.53
N ILE A 90 -20.65 6.98 -1.04
CA ILE A 90 -20.12 5.81 -1.75
C ILE A 90 -20.71 5.76 -3.17
N ASP A 91 -22.03 5.85 -3.33
CA ASP A 91 -22.66 5.74 -4.65
C ASP A 91 -22.33 6.94 -5.54
N GLU A 92 -22.37 8.17 -5.02
CA GLU A 92 -22.00 9.38 -5.78
C GLU A 92 -20.59 9.29 -6.36
N VAL A 93 -19.64 8.81 -5.56
CA VAL A 93 -18.23 8.72 -5.97
C VAL A 93 -18.02 7.53 -6.91
N PHE A 94 -18.50 6.34 -6.57
CA PHE A 94 -18.23 5.14 -7.37
C PHE A 94 -19.03 5.07 -8.68
N ASP A 95 -20.23 5.65 -8.72
CA ASP A 95 -21.06 5.70 -9.93
C ASP A 95 -20.83 6.96 -10.76
N SER A 96 -19.94 7.86 -10.30
CA SER A 96 -19.51 9.03 -11.06
C SER A 96 -18.90 8.62 -12.41
N PRO A 97 -19.33 9.25 -13.54
CA PRO A 97 -18.68 9.05 -14.84
C PRO A 97 -17.24 9.59 -14.85
N ASN A 98 -16.89 10.43 -13.89
CA ASN A 98 -15.56 11.04 -13.75
C ASN A 98 -14.64 10.24 -12.80
N PHE A 99 -15.00 8.99 -12.44
CA PHE A 99 -14.16 8.16 -11.60
C PHE A 99 -12.76 7.96 -12.23
N PRO A 100 -11.67 8.33 -11.54
CA PRO A 100 -10.35 8.29 -12.15
C PRO A 100 -9.88 6.85 -12.37
N ASP A 101 -9.34 6.56 -13.56
CA ASP A 101 -8.71 5.27 -13.86
C ASP A 101 -7.53 4.97 -12.93
N LYS A 102 -6.78 6.01 -12.55
CA LYS A 102 -5.59 5.93 -11.69
C LYS A 102 -5.81 6.77 -10.45
N ILE A 103 -5.91 6.10 -9.31
CA ILE A 103 -6.05 6.71 -7.99
C ILE A 103 -4.66 6.86 -7.36
N ASN A 104 -4.40 8.01 -6.75
CA ASN A 104 -3.23 8.27 -5.91
C ASN A 104 -3.55 8.00 -4.43
N SER A 105 -4.72 8.43 -3.97
CA SER A 105 -5.13 8.23 -2.58
C SER A 105 -6.63 8.01 -2.45
N PHE A 106 -7.00 7.20 -1.45
CA PHE A 106 -8.35 7.03 -0.97
C PHE A 106 -8.39 7.33 0.52
N TYR A 107 -9.37 8.12 0.94
CA TYR A 107 -9.52 8.53 2.32
C TYR A 107 -10.98 8.42 2.77
N VAL A 108 -11.19 7.87 3.96
CA VAL A 108 -12.50 7.84 4.61
C VAL A 108 -12.34 7.99 6.12
N ASN A 109 -13.18 8.84 6.70
CA ASN A 109 -13.19 9.13 8.13
C ASN A 109 -14.63 9.26 8.61
N SER A 110 -15.03 8.39 9.52
CA SER A 110 -16.41 8.32 10.03
C SER A 110 -16.78 9.50 10.93
N GLU A 111 -15.82 10.31 11.40
CA GLU A 111 -16.08 11.48 12.25
C GLU A 111 -16.25 12.78 11.45
N SER A 112 -15.83 12.81 10.19
CA SER A 112 -15.66 14.05 9.41
C SER A 112 -16.96 14.85 9.29
N THR A 113 -18.05 14.23 8.82
CA THR A 113 -19.38 14.84 8.71
C THR A 113 -19.93 15.26 10.08
N LEU A 114 -19.86 14.36 11.07
CA LEU A 114 -20.34 14.61 12.44
C LEU A 114 -19.67 15.83 13.08
N ARG A 115 -18.34 15.95 12.96
CA ARG A 115 -17.60 17.07 13.53
C ARG A 115 -17.79 18.35 12.72
N GLY A 116 -17.71 18.26 11.40
CA GLY A 116 -17.72 19.43 10.51
C GLY A 116 -19.09 20.08 10.41
N VAL A 117 -20.16 19.28 10.32
CA VAL A 117 -21.52 19.77 10.10
C VAL A 117 -22.27 19.93 11.42
N TYR A 118 -22.11 18.97 12.35
CA TYR A 118 -22.93 18.88 13.56
C TYR A 118 -22.19 19.23 14.85
N ASN A 119 -20.88 19.52 14.78
CA ASN A 119 -20.02 19.71 15.95
C ASN A 119 -20.14 18.55 16.97
N TRP A 120 -20.39 17.34 16.47
CA TRP A 120 -20.57 16.13 17.27
C TRP A 120 -19.31 15.26 17.25
N TYR A 121 -18.93 14.74 18.41
CA TYR A 121 -17.76 13.89 18.59
C TYR A 121 -18.22 12.47 18.92
N PRO A 122 -18.33 11.57 17.93
CA PRO A 122 -18.85 10.23 18.17
C PRO A 122 -17.96 9.45 19.12
N ARG A 123 -18.56 8.57 19.92
CA ARG A 123 -17.83 7.69 20.84
C ARG A 123 -16.96 6.68 20.11
N ASN A 124 -17.42 6.23 18.95
CA ASN A 124 -16.80 5.22 18.10
C ASN A 124 -16.52 5.78 16.73
N SER A 125 -15.32 5.51 16.23
CA SER A 125 -14.91 5.98 14.92
C SER A 125 -13.75 5.21 14.33
N PHE A 126 -13.60 5.38 13.02
CA PHE A 126 -12.46 4.89 12.28
C PHE A 126 -11.99 5.90 11.24
N ASP A 127 -10.74 5.73 10.86
CA ASP A 127 -10.02 6.54 9.88
C ASP A 127 -9.19 5.59 9.02
N LEU A 128 -9.34 5.65 7.71
CA LEU A 128 -8.63 4.81 6.74
C LEU A 128 -8.05 5.68 5.64
N LEU A 129 -6.73 5.61 5.50
CA LEU A 129 -5.97 6.21 4.43
C LEU A 129 -5.29 5.10 3.62
N LEU A 130 -5.56 5.08 2.32
CA LEU A 130 -4.86 4.24 1.34
C LEU A 130 -4.07 5.16 0.40
N ASP A 131 -2.77 4.96 0.35
CA ASP A 131 -1.84 5.65 -0.53
C ASP A 131 -1.40 4.69 -1.64
N PHE A 132 -1.89 4.92 -2.85
CA PHE A 132 -1.59 4.18 -4.07
C PHE A 132 -0.47 4.84 -4.88
N THR A 133 0.19 5.87 -4.34
CA THR A 133 1.26 6.59 -5.04
C THR A 133 2.40 5.63 -5.38
N LYS A 134 2.79 5.63 -6.66
CA LYS A 134 3.91 4.83 -7.13
C LYS A 134 5.22 5.59 -6.92
N LEU A 135 6.26 4.86 -6.54
CA LEU A 135 7.63 5.38 -6.60
C LEU A 135 7.98 5.82 -8.03
N LYS A 136 8.90 6.76 -8.18
CA LYS A 136 9.49 7.06 -9.50
C LYS A 136 10.41 5.90 -9.90
N VAL A 137 10.42 5.55 -11.19
CA VAL A 137 11.14 4.38 -11.72
C VAL A 137 12.64 4.40 -11.35
N PHE A 138 13.25 5.59 -11.37
CA PHE A 138 14.67 5.79 -11.13
C PHE A 138 14.91 6.81 -10.01
N ASP A 139 14.28 6.57 -8.86
CA ASP A 139 14.55 7.36 -7.65
C ASP A 139 15.77 6.81 -6.89
N PHE A 140 16.95 7.32 -7.23
CA PHE A 140 18.19 6.94 -6.55
C PHE A 140 18.39 7.58 -5.18
N SER A 141 17.49 8.49 -4.77
CA SER A 141 17.51 9.05 -3.41
C SER A 141 17.08 8.02 -2.37
N LEU A 142 16.23 7.06 -2.77
CA LEU A 142 15.83 5.94 -1.93
C LEU A 142 16.91 4.86 -1.96
N MET A 143 17.41 4.48 -0.79
CA MET A 143 18.34 3.36 -0.67
C MET A 143 17.57 2.05 -0.90
N PRO A 144 18.02 1.15 -1.79
CA PRO A 144 17.37 -0.14 -2.03
C PRO A 144 17.18 -1.01 -0.78
N SER A 145 18.07 -0.89 0.21
CA SER A 145 18.03 -1.64 1.46
C SER A 145 16.94 -1.16 2.43
N GLN A 146 16.40 0.04 2.22
CA GLN A 146 15.34 0.61 3.06
C GLN A 146 13.96 0.11 2.65
N PHE A 147 13.01 0.20 3.60
CA PHE A 147 11.60 0.00 3.33
C PHE A 147 11.11 0.99 2.28
N THR A 148 10.23 0.52 1.39
CA THR A 148 9.50 1.45 0.51
C THR A 148 8.54 2.29 1.35
N PRO A 149 8.60 3.63 1.25
CA PRO A 149 7.69 4.49 1.99
C PRO A 149 6.24 4.18 1.58
N ASN A 150 5.36 4.15 2.58
CA ASN A 150 3.93 3.95 2.40
C ASN A 150 3.18 4.63 3.54
N ASN A 151 2.28 5.53 3.19
CA ASN A 151 1.46 6.28 4.15
C ASN A 151 0.12 5.61 4.45
N SER A 152 -0.15 4.44 3.86
CA SER A 152 -1.40 3.73 4.07
C SER A 152 -1.53 3.23 5.51
N THR A 153 -2.54 3.71 6.21
CA THR A 153 -2.80 3.38 7.62
C THR A 153 -4.30 3.31 7.86
N PHE A 154 -4.68 2.55 8.88
CA PHE A 154 -6.02 2.67 9.44
C PHE A 154 -5.96 2.75 10.96
N ARG A 155 -6.98 3.40 11.52
CA ARG A 155 -7.14 3.65 12.95
C ARG A 155 -8.60 3.39 13.29
N VAL A 156 -8.81 2.70 14.41
CA VAL A 156 -10.12 2.48 14.99
C VAL A 156 -10.05 2.93 16.44
N GLN A 157 -11.01 3.72 16.88
CA GLN A 157 -11.07 4.17 18.27
C GLN A 157 -12.51 4.13 18.77
N GLY A 158 -12.69 3.79 20.04
CA GLY A 158 -14.04 3.60 20.59
C GLY A 158 -14.04 3.53 22.10
N TYR A 159 -15.17 3.89 22.72
CA TYR A 159 -15.41 3.55 24.13
C TYR A 159 -15.99 2.14 24.29
N GLU A 160 -16.54 1.58 23.21
CA GLU A 160 -17.09 0.24 23.16
C GLU A 160 -16.05 -0.74 22.59
N ALA A 161 -15.36 -1.45 23.49
CA ALA A 161 -14.27 -2.35 23.10
C ALA A 161 -14.68 -3.43 22.10
N THR A 162 -15.89 -3.98 22.23
CA THR A 162 -16.42 -5.00 21.30
C THR A 162 -16.55 -4.44 19.87
N TRP A 163 -17.09 -3.23 19.73
CA TRP A 163 -17.23 -2.58 18.42
C TRP A 163 -15.85 -2.29 17.82
N ALA A 164 -14.95 -1.68 18.59
CA ALA A 164 -13.63 -1.28 18.10
C ALA A 164 -12.78 -2.48 17.67
N ASN A 165 -12.79 -3.57 18.44
CA ASN A 165 -12.09 -4.80 18.04
C ASN A 165 -12.74 -5.47 16.82
N GLY A 166 -14.07 -5.48 16.73
CA GLY A 166 -14.80 -6.03 15.59
C GLY A 166 -14.45 -5.32 14.27
N VAL A 167 -14.53 -3.98 14.26
CA VAL A 167 -14.15 -3.16 13.09
C VAL A 167 -12.68 -3.37 12.72
N PHE A 168 -11.79 -3.37 13.71
CA PHE A 168 -10.37 -3.55 13.47
C PHE A 168 -10.06 -4.90 12.84
N HIS A 169 -10.68 -5.98 13.33
CA HIS A 169 -10.56 -7.32 12.78
C HIS A 169 -11.18 -7.42 11.36
N GLU A 170 -12.35 -6.82 11.17
CA GLU A 170 -13.01 -6.47 9.89
C GLU A 170 -12.02 -6.05 8.80
N ILE A 171 -11.44 -4.87 9.04
CA ILE A 171 -10.53 -4.20 8.13
C ILE A 171 -9.25 -5.02 7.94
N THR A 172 -8.72 -5.59 9.02
CA THR A 172 -7.49 -6.40 8.99
C THR A 172 -7.65 -7.63 8.10
N ASN A 173 -8.77 -8.34 8.22
CA ASN A 173 -9.05 -9.53 7.42
C ASN A 173 -9.23 -9.17 5.96
N PHE A 174 -9.99 -8.12 5.65
CA PHE A 174 -10.15 -7.65 4.28
C PHE A 174 -8.79 -7.29 3.63
N ILE A 175 -7.91 -6.60 4.36
CA ILE A 175 -6.56 -6.26 3.89
C ILE A 175 -5.72 -7.52 3.69
N ASN A 176 -5.80 -8.48 4.61
CA ASN A 176 -5.04 -9.73 4.54
C ASN A 176 -5.45 -10.62 3.35
N GLU A 177 -6.73 -10.65 3.01
CA GLU A 177 -7.27 -11.36 1.84
C GLU A 177 -6.80 -10.74 0.51
N LYS A 178 -6.49 -9.44 0.51
CA LYS A 178 -6.09 -8.67 -0.67
C LYS A 178 -4.61 -8.30 -0.67
N LYS A 179 -3.75 -9.11 -0.04
CA LYS A 179 -2.29 -8.89 -0.02
C LYS A 179 -1.68 -8.91 -1.42
N ALA A 180 -0.75 -7.99 -1.66
CA ALA A 180 0.06 -7.99 -2.87
C ALA A 180 1.06 -9.17 -2.86
N ILE A 181 1.16 -9.88 -3.99
CA ILE A 181 1.95 -11.13 -4.13
C ILE A 181 3.43 -10.92 -3.80
N LEU A 182 4.00 -9.79 -4.22
CA LEU A 182 5.44 -9.51 -4.13
C LEU A 182 5.79 -8.46 -3.08
N SER A 183 5.02 -8.36 -1.99
CA SER A 183 5.30 -7.44 -0.89
C SER A 183 6.70 -7.61 -0.27
N LEU A 184 7.27 -8.81 -0.35
CA LEU A 184 8.59 -9.12 0.17
C LEU A 184 9.70 -8.21 -0.40
N VAL A 185 9.63 -7.80 -1.69
CA VAL A 185 10.71 -6.98 -2.29
C VAL A 185 10.82 -5.57 -1.69
N HIS A 186 9.80 -5.15 -0.93
CA HIS A 186 9.75 -3.86 -0.24
C HIS A 186 10.23 -3.92 1.20
N ASN A 187 10.56 -5.10 1.71
CA ASN A 187 11.11 -5.26 3.06
C ASN A 187 12.56 -4.77 3.12
N HIS A 188 12.98 -4.42 4.34
CA HIS A 188 14.37 -4.09 4.65
C HIS A 188 15.31 -5.25 4.33
N SER A 189 16.54 -4.94 3.90
CA SER A 189 17.63 -5.90 3.61
C SER A 189 17.41 -6.89 2.47
N ILE A 190 16.22 -6.99 1.86
CA ILE A 190 15.99 -7.92 0.75
C ILE A 190 16.90 -7.62 -0.43
N TYR A 191 17.14 -6.33 -0.72
CA TYR A 191 18.11 -5.94 -1.73
C TYR A 191 19.50 -6.51 -1.44
N ASP A 192 20.01 -6.33 -0.21
CA ASP A 192 21.35 -6.75 0.16
C ASP A 192 21.51 -8.26 0.03
N ILE A 193 20.51 -9.02 0.51
CA ILE A 193 20.45 -10.48 0.37
C ILE A 193 20.52 -10.88 -1.11
N LEU A 194 19.74 -10.22 -1.97
CA LEU A 194 19.74 -10.52 -3.41
C LEU A 194 21.05 -10.11 -4.10
N VAL A 195 21.71 -9.03 -3.65
CA VAL A 195 23.05 -8.67 -4.14
C VAL A 195 24.05 -9.76 -3.80
N TRP A 196 24.04 -10.29 -2.57
CA TRP A 196 24.96 -11.36 -2.17
C TRP A 196 24.71 -12.66 -2.93
N ILE A 197 23.46 -13.07 -3.06
CA ILE A 197 23.10 -14.38 -3.63
C ILE A 197 23.08 -14.36 -5.16
N LEU A 198 22.69 -13.23 -5.78
CA LEU A 198 22.53 -13.12 -7.24
C LEU A 198 23.43 -12.05 -7.84
N GLY A 199 23.45 -10.84 -7.28
CA GLY A 199 24.18 -9.71 -7.86
C GLY A 199 25.68 -9.96 -8.04
N LEU A 200 26.37 -10.41 -6.98
CA LEU A 200 27.80 -10.69 -7.01
C LEU A 200 28.14 -11.87 -7.94
N PRO A 201 27.48 -13.04 -7.87
CA PRO A 201 27.71 -14.12 -8.83
C PRO A 201 27.48 -13.70 -10.28
N LEU A 202 26.43 -12.93 -10.57
CA LEU A 202 26.14 -12.44 -11.93
C LEU A 202 27.23 -11.47 -12.42
N ALA A 203 27.75 -10.61 -11.55
CA ALA A 203 28.84 -9.70 -11.89
C ALA A 203 30.13 -10.48 -12.24
N PHE A 204 30.49 -11.50 -11.47
CA PHE A 204 31.62 -12.37 -11.79
C PHE A 204 31.41 -13.20 -13.06
N TRP A 205 30.21 -13.74 -13.26
CA TRP A 205 29.85 -14.45 -14.49
C TRP A 205 30.00 -13.54 -15.72
N ALA A 206 29.55 -12.29 -15.64
CA ALA A 206 29.71 -11.32 -16.73
C ALA A 206 31.18 -11.02 -17.04
N CYS A 207 32.04 -10.86 -16.01
CA CYS A 207 33.49 -10.76 -16.20
C CYS A 207 34.04 -12.00 -16.93
N GLY A 208 33.66 -13.20 -16.49
CA GLY A 208 34.07 -14.45 -17.15
C GLY A 208 33.60 -14.53 -18.61
N LYS A 209 32.36 -14.12 -18.90
CA LYS A 209 31.78 -14.14 -20.24
C LYS A 209 32.45 -13.16 -21.20
N THR A 210 32.87 -12.01 -20.69
CA THR A 210 33.51 -10.94 -21.47
C THR A 210 35.03 -11.07 -21.55
N SER A 211 35.63 -12.00 -20.80
CA SER A 211 37.08 -12.19 -20.70
C SER A 211 37.80 -12.24 -22.05
N LYS A 212 37.32 -13.06 -23.00
CA LYS A 212 37.91 -13.17 -24.35
C LYS A 212 37.93 -11.85 -25.12
N LEU A 213 36.88 -11.03 -24.96
CA LEU A 213 36.80 -9.71 -25.59
C LEU A 213 37.79 -8.75 -24.92
N ILE A 214 37.88 -8.78 -23.59
CA ILE A 214 38.81 -7.92 -22.85
C ILE A 214 40.25 -8.29 -23.20
N GLU A 215 40.58 -9.57 -23.28
CA GLU A 215 41.92 -10.07 -23.63
C GLU A 215 42.34 -9.70 -25.05
N SER A 216 41.41 -9.62 -26.01
CA SER A 216 41.72 -9.19 -27.37
C SER A 216 42.00 -7.68 -27.49
N PHE A 217 41.35 -6.85 -26.67
CA PHE A 217 41.59 -5.40 -26.65
C PHE A 217 42.82 -4.99 -25.81
N SER A 218 43.23 -5.82 -24.84
CA SER A 218 44.21 -5.44 -23.80
C SER A 218 45.63 -5.96 -24.04
N VAL A 219 46.00 -6.19 -25.31
CA VAL A 219 47.34 -6.65 -25.73
C VAL A 219 48.47 -5.73 -25.18
N PHE A 220 48.17 -4.49 -24.82
CA PHE A 220 49.18 -3.48 -24.52
C PHE A 220 49.41 -3.16 -23.03
N ASN A 221 48.51 -3.51 -22.08
CA ASN A 221 48.74 -3.19 -20.66
C ASN A 221 47.87 -4.01 -19.67
N VAL A 222 48.52 -4.73 -18.75
CA VAL A 222 47.87 -5.50 -17.66
C VAL A 222 46.99 -4.60 -16.77
N PHE A 223 47.41 -3.36 -16.53
CA PHE A 223 46.67 -2.41 -15.72
C PHE A 223 45.30 -2.10 -16.34
N ILE A 224 45.27 -1.79 -17.64
CA ILE A 224 44.03 -1.47 -18.36
C ILE A 224 43.08 -2.68 -18.36
N ARG A 225 43.61 -3.89 -18.57
CA ARG A 225 42.84 -5.13 -18.49
C ARG A 225 42.11 -5.28 -17.15
N ASN A 226 42.84 -5.12 -16.05
CA ASN A 226 42.27 -5.23 -14.70
C ASN A 226 41.24 -4.13 -14.43
N ALA A 227 41.51 -2.90 -14.88
CA ALA A 227 40.54 -1.81 -14.77
C ALA A 227 39.22 -2.15 -15.48
N ILE A 228 39.26 -2.68 -16.70
CA ILE A 228 38.06 -3.06 -17.45
C ILE A 228 37.22 -4.11 -16.69
N TYR A 229 37.85 -5.13 -16.09
CA TYR A 229 37.15 -6.11 -15.26
C TYR A 229 36.44 -5.46 -14.07
N VAL A 230 37.12 -4.54 -13.37
CA VAL A 230 36.53 -3.81 -12.24
C VAL A 230 35.34 -2.96 -12.70
N TYR A 231 35.45 -2.26 -13.83
CA TYR A 231 34.35 -1.47 -14.39
C TYR A 231 33.15 -2.34 -14.79
N ILE A 232 33.38 -3.49 -15.44
CA ILE A 232 32.30 -4.43 -15.80
C ILE A 232 31.61 -4.96 -14.54
N PHE A 233 32.38 -5.32 -13.52
CA PHE A 233 31.84 -5.78 -12.25
C PHE A 233 30.92 -4.74 -11.59
N PHE A 234 31.38 -3.49 -11.44
CA PHE A 234 30.56 -2.42 -10.88
C PHE A 234 29.38 -2.04 -11.78
N ALA A 235 29.55 -2.05 -13.10
CA ALA A 235 28.46 -1.80 -14.05
C ALA A 235 27.35 -2.85 -13.90
N MET A 236 27.70 -4.13 -13.71
CA MET A 236 26.72 -5.19 -13.47
C MET A 236 25.98 -5.00 -12.15
N LEU A 237 26.66 -4.60 -11.07
CA LEU A 237 26.00 -4.27 -9.81
C LEU A 237 25.07 -3.05 -9.93
N LEU A 238 25.46 -2.05 -10.73
CA LEU A 238 24.60 -0.91 -11.03
C LEU A 238 23.35 -1.31 -11.83
N ILE A 239 23.51 -2.15 -12.87
CA ILE A 239 22.40 -2.71 -13.64
C ILE A 239 21.47 -3.50 -12.72
N PHE A 240 22.03 -4.33 -11.84
CA PHE A 240 21.26 -5.07 -10.84
C PHE A 240 20.44 -4.15 -9.94
N ARG A 241 21.05 -3.06 -9.44
CA ARG A 241 20.36 -2.04 -8.66
C ARG A 241 19.20 -1.40 -9.45
N ILE A 242 19.43 -1.05 -10.71
CA ILE A 242 18.42 -0.47 -11.59
C ILE A 242 17.24 -1.45 -11.78
N LEU A 243 17.55 -2.72 -12.04
CA LEU A 243 16.53 -3.77 -12.19
C LEU A 243 15.73 -3.98 -10.91
N PHE A 244 16.35 -3.87 -9.74
CA PHE A 244 15.67 -3.98 -8.46
C PHE A 244 14.72 -2.79 -8.19
N HIS A 245 15.14 -1.56 -8.48
CA HIS A 245 14.25 -0.40 -8.41
C HIS A 245 13.07 -0.53 -9.38
N TYR A 246 13.36 -0.99 -10.60
CA TYR A 246 12.32 -1.25 -11.60
C TYR A 246 11.35 -2.34 -11.13
N LEU A 247 11.85 -3.42 -10.48
CA LEU A 247 11.02 -4.45 -9.85
C LEU A 247 10.06 -3.85 -8.83
N ARG A 248 10.56 -3.04 -7.88
CA ARG A 248 9.72 -2.33 -6.89
C ARG A 248 8.66 -1.43 -7.56
N TRP A 249 8.98 -0.81 -8.68
CA TRP A 249 8.04 0.03 -9.42
C TRP A 249 6.90 -0.77 -10.07
N ILE A 250 7.20 -1.92 -10.67
CA ILE A 250 6.18 -2.78 -11.29
C ILE A 250 5.33 -3.54 -10.25
N THR A 251 5.79 -3.68 -9.01
CA THR A 251 5.07 -4.38 -7.92
C THR A 251 4.81 -3.47 -6.73
N PRO A 252 4.06 -2.37 -6.86
CA PRO A 252 3.89 -1.42 -5.76
C PRO A 252 3.29 -2.09 -4.51
N LEU A 253 3.68 -1.59 -3.34
CA LEU A 253 3.27 -2.12 -2.04
C LEU A 253 1.74 -2.07 -1.86
N VAL A 254 1.15 -0.95 -2.25
CA VAL A 254 -0.30 -0.71 -2.28
C VAL A 254 -0.69 -0.40 -3.74
N GLU A 255 -1.46 -1.29 -4.36
CA GLU A 255 -1.79 -1.25 -5.79
C GLU A 255 -3.29 -1.06 -6.01
N PHE A 256 -3.66 0.00 -6.74
CA PHE A 256 -4.98 0.10 -7.35
C PHE A 256 -4.95 -0.48 -8.77
N LYS A 257 -5.74 -1.54 -8.99
CA LYS A 257 -5.89 -2.23 -10.27
C LYS A 257 -6.96 -1.53 -11.12
N TYR A 258 -6.61 -1.23 -12.36
CA TYR A 258 -7.52 -0.68 -13.35
C TYR A 258 -7.31 -1.34 -14.71
N LYS A 259 -8.37 -1.34 -15.54
CA LYS A 259 -8.48 -2.17 -16.76
C LYS A 259 -7.36 -1.91 -17.79
N ASN A 260 -6.92 -0.66 -17.92
CA ASN A 260 -5.94 -0.23 -18.93
C ASN A 260 -4.49 -0.21 -18.41
N SER A 261 -4.21 -0.90 -17.29
CA SER A 261 -2.87 -0.90 -16.69
C SER A 261 -1.88 -1.71 -17.52
N LYS A 262 -0.81 -1.07 -18.01
CA LYS A 262 0.32 -1.75 -18.68
C LYS A 262 1.25 -2.48 -17.71
N VAL A 263 1.00 -2.44 -16.40
CA VAL A 263 1.88 -3.03 -15.38
C VAL A 263 2.08 -4.52 -15.61
N ILE A 264 1.03 -5.25 -16.02
CA ILE A 264 1.13 -6.69 -16.32
C ILE A 264 2.12 -6.94 -17.45
N LEU A 265 2.06 -6.14 -18.54
CA LEU A 265 3.02 -6.22 -19.64
C LEU A 265 4.46 -5.98 -19.15
N HIS A 266 4.67 -4.96 -18.33
CA HIS A 266 6.00 -4.69 -17.76
C HIS A 266 6.49 -5.83 -16.85
N ARG A 267 5.60 -6.47 -16.08
CA ARG A 267 5.91 -7.67 -15.28
C ARG A 267 6.30 -8.85 -16.17
N CYS A 268 5.58 -9.07 -17.28
CA CYS A 268 5.90 -10.13 -18.25
C CYS A 268 7.25 -9.89 -18.93
N ILE A 269 7.52 -8.66 -19.40
CA ILE A 269 8.81 -8.30 -20.02
C ILE A 269 9.95 -8.49 -19.02
N PHE A 270 9.77 -8.02 -17.78
CA PHE A 270 10.77 -8.18 -16.73
C PHE A 270 11.04 -9.67 -16.42
N GLY A 271 9.98 -10.47 -16.31
CA GLY A 271 10.09 -11.92 -16.12
C GLY A 271 10.83 -12.60 -17.28
N ALA A 272 10.56 -12.22 -18.52
CA ALA A 272 11.24 -12.76 -19.70
C ALA A 272 12.75 -12.42 -19.72
N ILE A 273 13.10 -11.16 -19.39
CA ILE A 273 14.51 -10.74 -19.26
C ILE A 273 15.21 -11.55 -18.17
N LEU A 274 14.59 -11.66 -17.00
CA LEU A 274 15.16 -12.42 -15.87
C LEU A 274 15.36 -13.89 -16.24
N LEU A 275 14.36 -14.52 -16.87
CA LEU A 275 14.43 -15.90 -17.31
C LEU A 275 15.57 -16.11 -18.32
N ALA A 276 15.70 -15.22 -19.32
CA ALA A 276 16.77 -15.32 -20.32
C ALA A 276 18.17 -15.22 -19.69
N VAL A 277 18.37 -14.28 -18.76
CA VAL A 277 19.65 -14.13 -18.05
C VAL A 277 19.95 -15.37 -17.20
N LEU A 278 18.99 -15.82 -16.39
CA LEU A 278 19.17 -16.98 -15.52
C LEU A 278 19.42 -18.26 -16.32
N SER A 279 18.68 -18.48 -17.41
CA SER A 279 18.90 -19.63 -18.29
C SER A 279 20.28 -19.59 -18.94
N SER A 280 20.78 -18.42 -19.37
CA SER A 280 22.13 -18.28 -19.91
C SER A 280 23.20 -18.62 -18.87
N VAL A 281 23.02 -18.17 -17.63
CA VAL A 281 23.96 -18.45 -16.53
C VAL A 281 23.97 -19.94 -16.19
N VAL A 282 22.79 -20.54 -16.04
CA VAL A 282 22.64 -21.98 -15.76
C VAL A 282 23.25 -22.82 -16.89
N TYR A 283 23.01 -22.45 -18.15
CA TYR A 283 23.61 -23.12 -19.30
C TYR A 283 25.15 -23.09 -19.24
N ASP A 284 25.75 -21.93 -18.98
CA ASP A 284 27.20 -21.80 -18.90
C ASP A 284 27.78 -22.59 -17.71
N ILE A 285 27.08 -22.64 -16.56
CA ILE A 285 27.48 -23.45 -15.39
C ILE A 285 27.41 -24.94 -15.72
N LEU A 286 26.31 -25.42 -16.30
CA LEU A 286 26.15 -26.82 -16.68
C LEU A 286 27.20 -27.23 -17.72
N LYS A 287 27.47 -26.37 -18.70
CA LYS A 287 28.52 -26.59 -19.68
C LYS A 287 29.90 -26.68 -19.03
N ALA A 288 30.19 -25.86 -18.03
CA ALA A 288 31.47 -25.92 -17.31
C ALA A 288 31.61 -27.18 -16.44
N LEU A 289 30.50 -27.68 -15.86
CA LEU A 289 30.52 -28.85 -14.97
C LEU A 289 30.54 -30.19 -15.73
N PHE A 290 29.82 -30.29 -16.85
CA PHE A 290 29.61 -31.56 -17.56
C PHE A 290 30.23 -31.60 -18.95
N GLY A 291 30.65 -30.45 -19.49
CA GLY A 291 31.16 -30.33 -20.87
C GLY A 291 32.64 -30.66 -21.02
N HIS A 292 33.07 -31.82 -20.50
CA HIS A 292 34.25 -32.53 -21.03
C HIS A 292 33.89 -33.26 -22.32
#